data_AF-A0AAV0UW12-F1
#
_entry.id   AF-A0AAV0UW12-F1
#
_cell.length_a   1.000
_cell.length_b   1.000
_cell.length_c   1.000
_cell.angle_alpha   90.00
_cell.angle_beta   90.00
_cell.angle_gamma   90.00
#
_symmetry.space_group_name_H-M   'P 1'
#
loop_
_entity.id
_entity.type
_entity.pdbx_description
1 polymer ?
#
loop_
_entity_poly.entity_id
_entity_poly.type
_entity_poly.pdbx_seq_one_letter_code
_entity_poly.pdbx_strand_id
1 'polypeptide(L)'
;MPPRTTPFQSKHCLEFGLEIVSRDKYGNPTVQCNFCAFEGRDQVTVNEEGIRKSKSRDDTKYFTKPFAPLNYQSHLNGQHKESWEAYQQCSTLAKMAYFKNKVQNANTLHIHMDLISDTIEYTIKALIVQTIIGELFFNTEAIEAHSDDEAEEDVASAAFYRIAKLAKQKKHAILLFKPAELAVEGAASYTVNIKNPMRYHLVIDHVGVGISFRQTAISIGHAENRAQLPKLAGINDLIVGKFIRVQVAIALKRIADMLSNDDQVWALSLAGDVSTHLGHSLFDLRLRLYWHGRLLNLHLVALPMFDRHTAENMFNMIAKLMDALFPNWRDNLIGVSSDGENTMTGRHRDLVTRLVSAAEYNVLRVWCAPTRSTSLPSRVPTESTAGRG
;
A
#
# COMPACT_ATOMS: atom_id res chain seq x y z
N MET A 1 39.32 -36.92 -22.50
CA MET A 1 38.18 -37.35 -23.34
C MET A 1 37.33 -36.14 -23.65
N PRO A 2 37.00 -35.85 -24.92
CA PRO A 2 36.06 -34.77 -25.22
C PRO A 2 34.70 -35.10 -24.58
N PRO A 3 33.98 -34.11 -24.03
CA PRO A 3 32.67 -34.35 -23.42
C PRO A 3 31.73 -34.95 -24.45
N ARG A 4 31.07 -36.06 -24.10
CA ARG A 4 30.09 -36.73 -24.97
C ARG A 4 28.96 -35.76 -25.32
N THR A 5 28.98 -35.21 -26.53
CA THR A 5 27.93 -34.31 -27.00
C THR A 5 26.83 -35.11 -27.69
N THR A 6 25.87 -35.62 -26.90
CA THR A 6 24.70 -36.31 -27.46
C THR A 6 23.85 -35.32 -28.27
N PRO A 7 23.63 -35.55 -29.59
CA PRO A 7 22.75 -34.72 -30.40
C PRO A 7 21.28 -34.97 -30.04
N PHE A 8 20.42 -34.00 -30.31
CA PHE A 8 18.98 -34.14 -30.08
C PHE A 8 18.37 -35.11 -31.09
N GLN A 9 17.50 -36.02 -30.64
CA GLN A 9 16.73 -36.91 -31.52
C GLN A 9 15.26 -36.50 -31.49
N SER A 10 14.63 -36.33 -32.66
CA SER A 10 13.22 -35.89 -32.76
C SER A 10 12.24 -36.81 -32.02
N LYS A 11 12.57 -38.09 -31.89
CA LYS A 11 11.78 -39.06 -31.10
C LYS A 11 11.65 -38.67 -29.62
N HIS A 12 12.63 -37.94 -29.07
CA HIS A 12 12.62 -37.50 -27.68
C HIS A 12 11.44 -36.57 -27.37
N CYS A 13 10.91 -35.84 -28.36
CA CYS A 13 9.71 -35.01 -28.18
C CYS A 13 8.52 -35.83 -27.71
N LEU A 14 8.28 -36.99 -28.34
CA LEU A 14 7.15 -37.83 -28.00
C LEU A 14 7.47 -38.83 -26.88
N GLU A 15 8.73 -39.27 -26.78
CA GLU A 15 9.15 -40.21 -25.75
C GLU A 15 9.12 -39.58 -24.35
N PHE A 16 9.56 -38.33 -24.22
CA PHE A 16 9.72 -37.62 -22.95
C PHE A 16 8.78 -36.41 -22.77
N GLY A 17 7.83 -36.20 -23.69
CA GLY A 17 6.91 -35.05 -23.61
C GLY A 17 7.64 -33.70 -23.71
N LEU A 18 8.48 -33.54 -24.74
CA LEU A 18 9.26 -32.32 -24.98
C LEU A 18 8.80 -31.59 -26.24
N GLU A 19 8.99 -30.28 -26.28
CA GLU A 19 8.70 -29.44 -27.43
C GLU A 19 9.91 -28.57 -27.80
N ILE A 20 10.19 -28.43 -29.10
CA ILE A 20 11.26 -27.56 -29.59
C ILE A 20 10.71 -26.13 -29.67
N VAL A 21 11.27 -25.22 -28.88
CA VAL A 21 10.79 -23.83 -28.78
C VAL A 21 11.60 -22.89 -29.67
N SER A 22 12.90 -23.15 -29.80
CA SER A 22 13.79 -22.34 -30.63
C SER A 22 14.97 -23.16 -31.11
N ARG A 23 15.74 -22.60 -32.06
CA ARG A 23 17.00 -23.17 -32.52
C ARG A 23 18.08 -22.10 -32.47
N ASP A 24 19.29 -22.50 -32.09
CA ASP A 24 20.45 -21.60 -32.13
C ASP A 24 20.98 -21.39 -33.56
N LYS A 25 21.97 -20.50 -33.71
CA LYS A 25 22.65 -20.22 -34.98
C LYS A 25 23.33 -21.43 -35.63
N TYR A 26 23.51 -22.52 -34.89
CA TYR A 26 24.11 -23.78 -35.35
C TYR A 26 23.06 -24.87 -35.57
N GLY A 27 21.76 -24.54 -35.49
CA GLY A 27 20.64 -25.45 -35.69
C GLY A 27 20.29 -26.34 -34.49
N ASN A 28 20.98 -26.20 -33.35
CA ASN A 28 20.68 -26.98 -32.15
C ASN A 28 19.37 -26.49 -31.51
N PRO A 29 18.45 -27.39 -31.15
CA PRO A 29 17.17 -27.01 -30.57
C PRO A 29 17.30 -26.64 -29.09
N THR A 30 16.59 -25.62 -28.64
CA THR A 30 16.22 -25.46 -27.23
C THR A 30 14.89 -26.16 -27.03
N VAL A 31 14.85 -27.13 -26.13
CA VAL A 31 13.64 -27.93 -25.90
C VAL A 31 13.06 -27.67 -24.52
N GLN A 32 11.76 -27.43 -24.44
CA GLN A 32 11.05 -27.27 -23.18
C GLN A 32 10.40 -28.57 -22.74
N CYS A 33 10.23 -28.71 -21.42
CA CYS A 33 9.42 -29.75 -20.81
C CYS A 33 7.93 -29.37 -20.88
N ASN A 34 7.10 -30.18 -21.54
CA ASN A 34 5.66 -29.90 -21.61
C ASN A 34 4.96 -30.09 -20.26
N PHE A 35 5.44 -31.01 -19.41
CA PHE A 35 4.89 -31.14 -18.05
C PHE A 35 5.09 -29.85 -17.25
N CYS A 36 6.29 -29.26 -17.29
CA CYS A 36 6.51 -27.94 -16.69
C CYS A 36 5.60 -26.87 -17.30
N ALA A 37 5.46 -26.85 -18.62
CA ALA A 37 4.74 -25.80 -19.34
C ALA A 37 3.21 -25.88 -19.15
N PHE A 38 2.64 -27.09 -19.04
CA PHE A 38 1.19 -27.30 -19.01
C PHE A 38 0.65 -27.71 -17.64
N GLU A 39 1.43 -28.37 -16.79
CA GLU A 39 0.97 -28.91 -15.51
C GLU A 39 1.70 -28.30 -14.30
N GLY A 40 2.90 -27.73 -14.50
CA GLY A 40 3.75 -27.28 -13.40
C GLY A 40 4.38 -28.45 -12.65
N ARG A 41 4.97 -28.19 -11.48
CA ARG A 41 5.62 -29.23 -10.66
C ARG A 41 4.60 -29.93 -9.76
N ASP A 42 4.81 -31.22 -9.52
CA ASP A 42 4.02 -31.99 -8.56
C ASP A 42 4.11 -31.35 -7.16
N GLN A 43 2.97 -31.27 -6.49
CA GLN A 43 2.87 -30.79 -5.10
C GLN A 43 3.45 -31.85 -4.16
N VAL A 44 4.35 -31.45 -3.27
CA VAL A 44 4.84 -32.34 -2.20
C VAL A 44 3.85 -32.28 -1.04
N THR A 45 3.23 -33.40 -0.68
CA THR A 45 2.37 -33.49 0.51
C THR A 45 3.19 -33.25 1.77
N VAL A 46 2.71 -32.32 2.60
CA VAL A 46 3.35 -31.95 3.87
C VAL A 46 3.05 -33.04 4.90
N ASN A 47 4.09 -33.67 5.44
CA ASN A 47 3.97 -34.43 6.69
C ASN A 47 4.04 -33.44 7.88
N GLU A 48 3.33 -33.75 8.97
CA GLU A 48 3.13 -32.89 10.16
C GLU A 48 4.43 -32.51 10.90
N GLU A 49 5.57 -33.07 10.52
CA GLU A 49 6.88 -32.87 11.13
C GLU A 49 7.72 -31.91 10.29
N GLY A 50 7.53 -30.61 10.54
CA GLY A 50 8.07 -29.50 9.73
C GLY A 50 9.60 -29.40 9.63
N ILE A 51 10.21 -30.11 8.68
CA ILE A 51 11.58 -29.88 8.24
C ILE A 51 11.59 -29.19 6.85
N ARG A 52 12.09 -27.95 6.85
CA ARG A 52 12.41 -27.04 5.71
C ARG A 52 13.09 -27.79 4.53
N LYS A 53 12.93 -27.47 3.23
CA LYS A 53 12.59 -26.20 2.53
C LYS A 53 12.50 -26.42 1.00
N SER A 54 11.91 -25.42 0.31
CA SER A 54 12.20 -24.90 -1.06
C SER A 54 11.58 -25.65 -2.26
N LYS A 55 11.07 -25.03 -3.32
CA LYS A 55 10.91 -23.62 -3.78
C LYS A 55 9.78 -23.65 -4.81
N SER A 56 8.70 -22.90 -4.56
CA SER A 56 7.71 -22.60 -5.60
C SER A 56 8.35 -21.64 -6.61
N ARG A 57 8.91 -22.23 -7.67
CA ARG A 57 9.18 -21.54 -8.93
C ARG A 57 8.74 -22.48 -10.04
N ASP A 58 7.57 -22.19 -10.60
CA ASP A 58 7.01 -22.84 -11.79
C ASP A 58 7.69 -22.35 -13.07
N ASP A 59 9.03 -22.23 -13.02
CA ASP A 59 9.78 -21.91 -14.22
C ASP A 59 9.80 -23.13 -15.13
N THR A 60 9.35 -22.92 -16.37
CA THR A 60 9.38 -23.96 -17.40
C THR A 60 10.82 -24.42 -17.61
N LYS A 61 11.07 -25.73 -17.45
CA LYS A 61 12.42 -26.28 -17.64
C LYS A 61 12.74 -26.33 -19.13
N TYR A 62 13.81 -25.62 -19.51
CA TYR A 62 14.44 -25.73 -20.83
C TYR A 62 15.69 -26.60 -20.76
N PHE A 63 15.91 -27.40 -21.79
CA PHE A 63 17.11 -28.19 -22.00
C PHE A 63 17.84 -27.71 -23.24
N THR A 64 19.15 -27.58 -23.09
CA THR A 64 20.11 -27.32 -24.16
C THR A 64 21.14 -28.46 -24.18
N LYS A 65 22.05 -28.45 -25.14
CA LYS A 65 23.10 -29.47 -25.31
C LYS A 65 23.90 -29.64 -23.99
N PRO A 66 24.17 -30.87 -23.51
CA PRO A 66 23.93 -32.17 -24.15
C PRO A 66 22.54 -32.76 -23.92
N PHE A 67 21.96 -33.36 -24.97
CA PHE A 67 20.61 -33.94 -24.97
C PHE A 67 20.60 -35.40 -24.51
N ALA A 68 21.16 -35.67 -23.33
CA ALA A 68 21.23 -37.02 -22.76
C ALA A 68 19.86 -37.43 -22.17
N PRO A 69 19.27 -38.58 -22.55
CA PRO A 69 17.98 -39.03 -22.03
C PRO A 69 17.91 -39.14 -20.50
N LEU A 70 19.03 -39.46 -19.84
CA LEU A 70 19.14 -39.52 -18.39
C LEU A 70 18.74 -38.20 -17.71
N ASN A 71 19.06 -37.06 -18.33
CA ASN A 71 18.74 -35.74 -17.78
C ASN A 71 17.24 -35.47 -17.83
N TYR A 72 16.55 -35.93 -18.88
CA TYR A 72 15.10 -35.82 -18.99
C TYR A 72 14.43 -36.69 -17.94
N GLN A 73 14.85 -37.96 -17.84
CA GLN A 73 14.28 -38.91 -16.88
C GLN A 73 14.49 -38.44 -15.43
N SER A 74 15.67 -37.94 -15.08
CA SER A 74 15.95 -37.42 -13.74
C SER A 74 15.05 -36.22 -13.40
N HIS A 75 14.82 -35.32 -14.34
CA HIS A 75 13.90 -34.20 -14.15
C HIS A 75 12.44 -34.64 -14.01
N LEU A 76 11.96 -35.50 -14.91
CA LEU A 76 10.58 -36.00 -14.92
C LEU A 76 10.27 -36.79 -13.65
N ASN A 77 11.13 -37.74 -13.27
CA ASN A 77 10.97 -38.50 -12.02
C ASN A 77 11.08 -37.62 -10.76
N GLY A 78 11.79 -36.50 -10.84
CA GLY A 78 12.00 -35.61 -9.70
C GLY A 78 10.91 -34.54 -9.51
N GLN A 79 10.27 -34.09 -10.60
CA GLN A 79 9.35 -32.94 -10.57
C GLN A 79 7.94 -33.21 -11.11
N HIS A 80 7.74 -34.33 -11.83
CA HIS A 80 6.48 -34.68 -12.50
C HIS A 80 6.21 -36.19 -12.39
N LYS A 81 6.54 -36.80 -11.25
CA LYS A 81 6.54 -38.26 -11.09
C LYS A 81 5.18 -38.87 -11.44
N GLU A 82 4.09 -38.32 -10.90
CA GLU A 82 2.75 -38.90 -11.09
C GLU A 82 2.30 -38.79 -12.56
N SER A 83 2.37 -37.58 -13.12
CA SER A 83 2.00 -37.34 -14.52
C SER A 83 2.92 -38.07 -15.51
N TRP A 84 4.20 -38.23 -15.18
CA TRP A 84 5.15 -38.97 -15.99
C TRP A 84 4.86 -40.46 -16.00
N GLU A 85 4.59 -41.09 -14.85
CA GLU A 85 4.21 -42.49 -14.77
C GLU A 85 2.93 -42.79 -15.58
N ALA A 86 1.93 -41.90 -15.50
CA ALA A 86 0.72 -41.99 -16.31
C ALA A 86 1.03 -41.83 -17.82
N TYR A 87 1.89 -40.88 -18.18
CA TYR A 87 2.29 -40.66 -19.57
C TYR A 87 3.05 -41.87 -20.14
N GLN A 88 3.92 -42.52 -19.36
CA GLN A 88 4.68 -43.68 -19.81
C GLN A 88 3.77 -44.84 -20.24
N GLN A 89 2.66 -45.05 -19.53
CA GLN A 89 1.67 -46.09 -19.80
C GLN A 89 0.75 -45.78 -20.98
N CYS A 90 0.74 -44.54 -21.47
CA CYS A 90 -0.10 -44.14 -22.60
C CYS A 90 0.38 -44.75 -23.93
N SER A 91 -0.56 -45.11 -24.80
CA SER A 91 -0.28 -45.51 -26.18
C SER A 91 0.30 -44.34 -26.98
N THR A 92 0.97 -44.62 -28.10
CA THR A 92 1.57 -43.59 -28.97
C THR A 92 0.54 -42.54 -29.42
N LEU A 93 -0.67 -42.96 -29.78
CA LEU A 93 -1.76 -42.04 -30.15
C LEU A 93 -2.21 -41.18 -28.97
N ALA A 94 -2.31 -41.75 -27.77
CA ALA A 94 -2.65 -40.99 -26.56
C ALA A 94 -1.56 -39.97 -26.20
N LYS A 95 -0.28 -40.32 -26.32
CA LYS A 95 0.86 -39.40 -26.11
C LYS A 95 0.82 -38.19 -27.04
N MET A 96 0.39 -38.35 -28.29
CA MET A 96 0.24 -37.25 -29.26
C MET A 96 -0.89 -36.28 -28.89
N ALA A 97 -1.91 -36.74 -28.17
CA ALA A 97 -3.06 -35.93 -27.76
C ALA A 97 -2.96 -35.39 -26.33
N TYR A 98 -2.07 -35.95 -25.50
CA TYR A 98 -1.99 -35.70 -24.06
C TYR A 98 -1.96 -34.21 -23.66
N PHE A 99 -1.19 -33.38 -24.38
CA PHE A 99 -1.07 -31.95 -24.10
C PHE A 99 -1.94 -31.05 -24.98
N LYS A 100 -2.56 -31.57 -26.06
CA LYS A 100 -3.26 -30.73 -27.07
C LYS A 100 -4.46 -29.96 -26.51
N ASN A 101 -5.12 -30.50 -25.49
CA ASN A 101 -6.29 -29.88 -24.87
C ASN A 101 -5.97 -29.19 -23.54
N LYS A 102 -4.69 -29.13 -23.14
CA LYS A 102 -4.27 -28.47 -21.90
C LYS A 102 -3.93 -27.01 -22.20
N VAL A 103 -4.38 -26.11 -21.34
CA VAL A 103 -3.94 -24.71 -21.34
C VAL A 103 -2.57 -24.67 -20.66
N GLN A 104 -1.62 -23.90 -21.21
CA GLN A 104 -0.33 -23.71 -20.54
C GLN A 104 -0.53 -23.21 -19.13
N ASN A 105 0.22 -23.75 -18.17
CA ASN A 105 0.06 -23.46 -16.76
C ASN A 105 0.23 -21.97 -16.46
N ALA A 106 1.18 -21.30 -17.14
CA ALA A 106 1.38 -19.84 -17.09
C ALA A 106 0.12 -19.02 -17.44
N ASN A 107 -0.77 -19.59 -18.25
CA ASN A 107 -2.02 -18.98 -18.69
C ASN A 107 -3.23 -19.43 -17.84
N THR A 108 -3.02 -20.22 -16.79
CA THR A 108 -4.07 -20.58 -15.84
C THR A 108 -4.14 -19.57 -14.70
N LEU A 109 -5.34 -19.33 -14.18
CA LEU A 109 -5.57 -18.42 -13.06
C LEU A 109 -4.85 -18.90 -11.78
N HIS A 110 -4.72 -20.21 -11.60
CA HIS A 110 -4.26 -20.83 -10.35
C HIS A 110 -2.81 -20.46 -9.98
N ILE A 111 -1.89 -20.39 -10.96
CA ILE A 111 -0.51 -19.91 -10.71
C ILE A 111 -0.51 -18.51 -10.09
N HIS A 112 -1.33 -17.61 -10.62
CA HIS A 112 -1.38 -16.22 -10.16
C HIS A 112 -2.13 -16.06 -8.83
N MET A 113 -2.85 -17.10 -8.39
CA MET A 113 -3.65 -17.12 -7.16
C MET A 113 -2.93 -17.78 -5.98
N ASP A 114 -1.87 -18.55 -6.24
CA ASP A 114 -1.12 -19.33 -5.24
C ASP A 114 0.33 -18.86 -5.01
N LEU A 115 0.74 -17.70 -5.55
CA LEU A 115 2.09 -17.17 -5.36
C LEU A 115 2.17 -15.99 -4.38
N ILE A 116 3.24 -16.06 -3.57
CA ILE A 116 3.73 -15.13 -2.55
C ILE A 116 3.11 -15.36 -1.17
N SER A 117 3.90 -16.03 -0.30
CA SER A 117 3.83 -16.05 1.18
C SER A 117 2.44 -15.89 1.76
N ASP A 118 1.90 -16.91 2.44
CA ASP A 118 0.60 -16.83 3.14
C ASP A 118 0.49 -15.64 4.11
N THR A 119 1.60 -15.00 4.45
CA THR A 119 1.62 -13.79 5.28
C THR A 119 2.52 -12.69 4.70
N ILE A 120 2.06 -11.45 4.74
CA ILE A 120 2.94 -10.27 4.66
C ILE A 120 3.11 -9.71 6.06
N GLU A 121 4.34 -9.40 6.45
CA GLU A 121 4.66 -8.76 7.72
C GLU A 121 5.24 -7.36 7.51
N TYR A 122 4.76 -6.40 8.29
CA TYR A 122 5.28 -5.03 8.32
C TYR A 122 5.64 -4.64 9.75
N THR A 123 6.80 -4.00 9.91
CA THR A 123 7.21 -3.35 11.16
C THR A 123 7.09 -1.83 11.00
N ILE A 124 6.39 -1.18 11.92
CA ILE A 124 6.04 0.25 11.87
C ILE A 124 6.43 0.91 13.20
N LYS A 125 6.97 2.14 13.16
CA LYS A 125 7.37 2.91 14.35
C LYS A 125 6.16 3.14 15.27
N ALA A 126 6.35 3.03 16.60
CA ALA A 126 5.24 3.18 17.55
C ALA A 126 4.57 4.54 17.50
N LEU A 127 5.33 5.63 17.33
CA LEU A 127 4.77 6.98 17.24
C LEU A 127 3.78 7.14 16.08
N ILE A 128 4.05 6.53 14.92
CA ILE A 128 3.12 6.55 13.78
C ILE A 128 1.80 5.86 14.17
N VAL A 129 1.87 4.70 14.82
CA VAL A 129 0.67 3.93 15.17
C VAL A 129 -0.12 4.59 16.30
N GLN A 130 0.54 4.99 17.38
CA GLN A 130 -0.12 5.52 18.58
C GLN A 130 -0.61 6.95 18.34
N THR A 131 0.25 7.82 17.85
CA THR A 131 -0.05 9.25 17.68
C THR A 131 -0.88 9.48 16.43
N ILE A 132 -0.42 9.02 15.26
CA ILE A 132 -1.09 9.37 14.00
C ILE A 132 -2.34 8.51 13.81
N ILE A 133 -2.20 7.18 13.80
CA ILE A 133 -3.34 6.28 13.54
C ILE A 133 -4.29 6.20 14.75
N GLY A 134 -3.77 6.25 15.97
CA GLY A 134 -4.51 6.00 17.20
C GLY A 134 -5.10 7.24 17.88
N GLU A 135 -4.57 8.44 17.65
CA GLU A 135 -5.02 9.65 18.37
C GLU A 135 -5.52 10.74 17.43
N LEU A 136 -4.78 11.11 16.38
CA LEU A 136 -5.14 12.28 15.55
C LEU A 136 -6.50 12.14 14.84
N PHE A 137 -6.99 10.92 14.63
CA PHE A 137 -8.33 10.65 14.06
C PHE A 137 -9.42 10.43 15.11
N PHE A 138 -9.09 10.44 16.40
CA PHE A 138 -9.98 10.07 17.50
C PHE A 138 -9.85 11.08 18.65
N ASN A 139 -10.46 12.27 18.51
CA ASN A 139 -10.51 13.25 19.58
C ASN A 139 -11.79 13.07 20.43
N THR A 140 -11.63 12.62 21.67
CA THR A 140 -12.73 12.49 22.64
C THR A 140 -13.07 13.80 23.33
N GLU A 141 -12.10 14.70 23.49
CA GLU A 141 -12.24 15.98 24.19
C GLU A 141 -13.17 16.94 23.43
N ALA A 142 -13.15 16.88 22.10
CA ALA A 142 -14.04 17.69 21.27
C ALA A 142 -15.53 17.31 21.37
N ILE A 143 -15.87 16.13 21.91
CA ILE A 143 -17.26 15.74 22.14
C ILE A 143 -17.85 16.50 23.33
N GLU A 144 -17.01 16.84 24.31
CA GLU A 144 -17.41 17.53 25.54
C GLU A 144 -17.68 19.02 25.29
N ALA A 145 -17.07 19.62 24.26
CA ALA A 145 -17.20 21.05 23.94
C ALA A 145 -18.48 21.44 23.14
N HIS A 146 -19.33 20.47 22.77
CA HIS A 146 -20.53 20.68 21.95
C HIS A 146 -21.85 20.51 22.72
N SER A 147 -21.82 20.50 24.06
CA SER A 147 -22.98 20.23 24.93
C SER A 147 -23.76 21.46 25.40
N ASP A 148 -23.42 22.67 24.97
CA ASP A 148 -23.86 23.89 25.66
C ASP A 148 -25.32 24.34 25.41
N ASP A 149 -26.13 23.63 24.62
CA ASP A 149 -27.46 24.13 24.21
C ASP A 149 -28.69 23.22 24.48
N GLU A 150 -28.57 22.07 25.18
CA GLU A 150 -29.75 21.24 25.56
C GLU A 150 -29.69 20.69 26.99
N ALA A 151 -30.86 20.40 27.58
CA ALA A 151 -31.07 20.02 28.97
C ALA A 151 -30.05 18.98 29.52
N GLU A 152 -29.40 19.32 30.64
CA GLU A 152 -28.16 18.72 31.15
C GLU A 152 -28.15 17.19 31.34
N GLU A 153 -29.29 16.54 31.59
CA GLU A 153 -29.34 15.09 31.88
C GLU A 153 -29.24 14.20 30.62
N ASP A 154 -29.86 14.58 29.51
CA ASP A 154 -29.85 13.78 28.26
C ASP A 154 -28.55 13.97 27.46
N VAL A 155 -27.93 15.15 27.58
CA VAL A 155 -26.70 15.50 26.85
C VAL A 155 -25.47 14.80 27.43
N ALA A 156 -25.36 14.68 28.76
CA ALA A 156 -24.28 13.93 29.40
C ALA A 156 -24.31 12.44 29.02
N SER A 157 -25.51 11.85 28.94
CA SER A 157 -25.72 10.47 28.48
C SER A 157 -25.35 10.28 27.01
N ALA A 158 -25.71 11.24 26.15
CA ALA A 158 -25.34 11.24 24.73
C ALA A 158 -23.83 11.41 24.51
N ALA A 159 -23.17 12.29 25.28
CA ALA A 159 -21.72 12.49 25.25
C ALA A 159 -20.99 11.21 25.68
N PHE A 160 -21.41 10.59 26.78
CA PHE A 160 -20.86 9.31 27.24
C PHE A 160 -20.97 8.22 26.18
N TYR A 161 -22.14 8.09 25.53
CA TYR A 161 -22.32 7.14 24.43
C TYR A 161 -21.39 7.41 23.24
N ARG A 162 -21.22 8.68 22.85
CA ARG A 162 -20.32 9.09 21.75
C ARG A 162 -18.85 8.80 22.08
N ILE A 163 -18.41 9.11 23.30
CA ILE A 163 -17.06 8.79 23.79
C ILE A 163 -16.82 7.28 23.76
N ALA A 164 -17.76 6.49 24.30
CA ALA A 164 -17.66 5.02 24.30
C ALA A 164 -17.60 4.45 22.88
N LYS A 165 -18.38 5.01 21.95
CA LYS A 165 -18.36 4.63 20.52
C LYS A 165 -17.01 4.95 19.88
N LEU A 166 -16.44 6.13 20.13
CA LEU A 166 -15.13 6.54 19.62
C LEU A 166 -13.99 5.69 20.20
N ALA A 167 -14.03 5.37 21.50
CA ALA A 167 -13.09 4.45 22.12
C ALA A 167 -13.11 3.07 21.47
N LYS A 168 -14.31 2.54 21.16
CA LYS A 168 -14.47 1.28 20.43
C LYS A 168 -13.89 1.37 19.01
N GLN A 169 -14.15 2.46 18.29
CA GLN A 169 -13.59 2.68 16.95
C GLN A 169 -12.06 2.78 16.96
N LYS A 170 -11.47 3.51 17.93
CA LYS A 170 -10.02 3.59 18.15
C LYS A 170 -9.43 2.20 18.37
N LYS A 171 -10.01 1.41 19.27
CA LYS A 171 -9.57 0.02 19.53
C LYS A 171 -9.62 -0.84 18.26
N HIS A 172 -10.66 -0.69 17.43
CA HIS A 172 -10.75 -1.42 16.17
C HIS A 172 -9.75 -0.95 15.11
N ALA A 173 -9.40 0.34 15.09
CA ALA A 173 -8.47 0.93 14.14
C ALA A 173 -7.04 0.43 14.33
N ILE A 174 -6.60 0.27 15.59
CA ILE A 174 -5.26 -0.23 15.93
C ILE A 174 -5.19 -1.75 16.04
N LEU A 175 -6.29 -2.48 15.84
CA LEU A 175 -6.40 -3.92 16.12
C LEU A 175 -5.37 -4.80 15.37
N LEU A 176 -4.99 -4.41 14.16
CA LEU A 176 -4.02 -5.17 13.36
C LEU A 176 -2.56 -4.89 13.75
N PHE A 177 -2.32 -3.84 14.54
CA PHE A 177 -1.00 -3.44 14.99
C PHE A 177 -0.73 -4.10 16.34
N LYS A 178 0.17 -5.09 16.36
CA LYS A 178 0.61 -5.75 17.59
C LYS A 178 1.94 -5.16 18.04
N PRO A 179 2.17 -4.89 19.33
CA PRO A 179 3.48 -4.48 19.80
C PRO A 179 4.53 -5.51 19.38
N ALA A 180 5.65 -5.05 18.82
CA ALA A 180 6.78 -5.92 18.52
C ALA A 180 7.47 -6.33 19.84
N GLU A 181 7.97 -7.56 19.92
CA GLU A 181 8.88 -7.96 21.01
C GLU A 181 10.12 -7.04 20.96
N LEU A 182 10.54 -6.53 22.13
CA LEU A 182 11.56 -5.50 22.27
C LEU A 182 12.77 -5.74 21.35
N ALA A 183 12.94 -4.88 20.35
CA ALA A 183 14.18 -4.81 19.62
C ALA A 183 15.29 -4.37 20.59
N VAL A 184 16.42 -5.08 20.54
CA VAL A 184 17.61 -4.88 21.37
C VAL A 184 18.21 -3.46 21.23
N GLU A 185 17.78 -2.70 20.22
CA GLU A 185 18.20 -1.33 19.95
C GLU A 185 16.99 -0.39 19.73
N GLY A 186 16.48 0.18 20.83
CA GLY A 186 16.24 1.63 20.89
C GLY A 186 14.89 2.24 20.51
N ALA A 187 13.93 1.55 19.87
CA ALA A 187 12.62 2.17 19.61
C ALA A 187 11.44 1.19 19.64
N ALA A 188 10.38 1.54 20.37
CA ALA A 188 9.13 0.80 20.35
C ALA A 188 8.55 0.75 18.92
N SER A 189 8.11 -0.42 18.50
CA SER A 189 7.52 -0.63 17.18
C SER A 189 6.32 -1.58 17.25
N TYR A 190 5.53 -1.59 16.20
CA TYR A 190 4.40 -2.49 16.01
C TYR A 190 4.63 -3.37 14.79
N THR A 191 4.25 -4.65 14.89
CA THR A 191 4.17 -5.57 13.76
C THR A 191 2.73 -5.73 13.29
N VAL A 192 2.55 -5.78 11.97
CA VAL A 192 1.28 -6.10 11.31
C VAL A 192 1.50 -7.33 10.46
N ASN A 193 0.73 -8.39 10.73
CA ASN A 193 0.77 -9.63 9.98
C ASN A 193 -0.54 -9.81 9.18
N ILE A 194 -0.43 -9.79 7.86
CA ILE A 194 -1.53 -9.93 6.90
C ILE A 194 -1.51 -11.34 6.34
N LYS A 195 -2.40 -12.21 6.86
CA LYS A 195 -2.55 -13.62 6.46
C LYS A 195 -3.14 -13.89 5.07
N ASN A 196 -3.53 -12.85 4.34
CA ASN A 196 -4.07 -13.00 3.00
C ASN A 196 -3.62 -11.82 2.14
N PRO A 197 -2.44 -11.93 1.53
CA PRO A 197 -1.86 -10.87 0.70
C PRO A 197 -2.76 -10.49 -0.47
N MET A 198 -3.35 -11.47 -1.14
CA MET A 198 -4.21 -11.23 -2.29
C MET A 198 -5.40 -10.35 -1.93
N ARG A 199 -6.09 -10.65 -0.83
CA ARG A 199 -7.19 -9.82 -0.34
C ARG A 199 -6.73 -8.41 0.00
N TYR A 200 -5.57 -8.29 0.63
CA TYR A 200 -5.00 -6.99 0.97
C TYR A 200 -4.71 -6.16 -0.28
N HIS A 201 -3.98 -6.73 -1.25
CA HIS A 201 -3.64 -6.04 -2.50
C HIS A 201 -4.89 -5.65 -3.29
N LEU A 202 -5.87 -6.54 -3.43
CA LEU A 202 -7.14 -6.21 -4.08
C LEU A 202 -7.82 -5.02 -3.40
N VAL A 203 -7.82 -4.95 -2.06
CA VAL A 203 -8.37 -3.79 -1.35
C VAL A 203 -7.61 -2.51 -1.69
N ILE A 204 -6.28 -2.55 -1.67
CA ILE A 204 -5.47 -1.37 -1.98
C ILE A 204 -5.71 -0.91 -3.42
N ASP A 205 -5.77 -1.83 -4.37
CA ASP A 205 -5.97 -1.53 -5.79
C ASP A 205 -7.36 -0.92 -6.04
N HIS A 206 -8.43 -1.52 -5.50
CA HIS A 206 -9.79 -1.02 -5.68
C HIS A 206 -9.97 0.37 -5.08
N VAL A 207 -9.50 0.58 -3.85
CA VAL A 207 -9.58 1.89 -3.19
C VAL A 207 -8.68 2.91 -3.90
N GLY A 208 -7.51 2.48 -4.41
CA GLY A 208 -6.59 3.34 -5.17
C GLY A 208 -7.19 3.88 -6.47
N VAL A 209 -8.14 3.15 -7.08
CA VAL A 209 -8.90 3.60 -8.27
C VAL A 209 -10.13 4.45 -7.89
N GLY A 210 -10.37 4.69 -6.60
CA GLY A 210 -11.44 5.56 -6.10
C GLY A 210 -12.74 4.85 -5.73
N ILE A 211 -12.71 3.51 -5.58
CA ILE A 211 -13.88 2.74 -5.14
C ILE A 211 -14.06 2.89 -3.62
N SER A 212 -15.29 3.15 -3.16
CA SER A 212 -15.57 3.27 -1.72
C SER A 212 -15.31 1.96 -0.97
N PHE A 213 -15.12 2.01 0.36
CA PHE A 213 -14.83 0.82 1.15
C PHE A 213 -15.94 -0.23 1.07
N ARG A 214 -17.20 0.23 1.06
CA ARG A 214 -18.37 -0.63 0.91
C ARG A 214 -18.39 -1.30 -0.47
N GLN A 215 -18.20 -0.52 -1.54
CA GLN A 215 -18.14 -1.07 -2.90
C GLN A 215 -16.95 -2.01 -3.09
N THR A 216 -15.81 -1.75 -2.47
CA THR A 216 -14.62 -2.61 -2.50
C THR A 216 -14.94 -3.97 -1.88
N ALA A 217 -15.57 -4.00 -0.71
CA ALA A 217 -15.99 -5.25 -0.08
C ALA A 217 -16.98 -6.03 -0.95
N ILE A 218 -17.95 -5.34 -1.57
CA ILE A 218 -18.92 -5.95 -2.49
C ILE A 218 -18.23 -6.51 -3.74
N SER A 219 -17.31 -5.75 -4.35
CA SER A 219 -16.56 -6.16 -5.55
C SER A 219 -15.75 -7.44 -5.30
N ILE A 220 -15.00 -7.47 -4.19
CA ILE A 220 -14.20 -8.64 -3.82
C ILE A 220 -15.11 -9.82 -3.47
N GLY A 221 -16.25 -9.59 -2.82
CA GLY A 221 -17.26 -10.63 -2.57
C GLY A 221 -17.91 -11.15 -3.86
N HIS A 222 -18.09 -10.32 -4.89
CA HIS A 222 -18.54 -10.80 -6.20
C HIS A 222 -17.47 -11.65 -6.89
N ALA A 223 -16.20 -11.25 -6.81
CA ALA A 223 -15.08 -12.04 -7.33
C ALA A 223 -14.99 -13.41 -6.62
N GLU A 224 -15.12 -13.43 -5.29
CA GLU A 224 -15.21 -14.67 -4.49
C GLU A 224 -16.29 -15.61 -5.03
N ASN A 225 -17.53 -15.12 -5.16
CA ASN A 225 -18.68 -15.93 -5.56
C ASN A 225 -18.61 -16.41 -7.00
N ARG A 226 -18.08 -15.59 -7.92
CA ARG A 226 -18.04 -15.90 -9.36
C ARG A 226 -16.84 -16.77 -9.73
N ALA A 227 -15.69 -16.53 -9.11
CA ALA A 227 -14.48 -17.30 -9.36
C ALA A 227 -14.32 -18.49 -8.40
N GLN A 228 -15.22 -18.67 -7.42
CA GLN A 228 -15.18 -19.72 -6.42
C GLN A 228 -13.82 -19.75 -5.69
N LEU A 229 -13.43 -18.59 -5.14
CA LEU A 229 -12.14 -18.38 -4.47
C LEU A 229 -12.33 -18.20 -2.96
N PRO A 230 -12.27 -19.28 -2.14
CA PRO A 230 -12.44 -19.19 -0.69
C PRO A 230 -11.45 -18.24 0.00
N LYS A 231 -10.28 -17.98 -0.62
CA LYS A 231 -9.31 -17.01 -0.12
C LYS A 231 -9.89 -15.59 -0.03
N LEU A 232 -10.89 -15.23 -0.80
CA LEU A 232 -11.50 -13.89 -0.75
C LEU A 232 -12.64 -13.78 0.29
N ALA A 233 -13.00 -14.88 0.94
CA ALA A 233 -14.19 -15.00 1.78
C ALA A 233 -14.22 -14.12 3.03
N GLY A 234 -15.40 -13.57 3.33
CA GLY A 234 -15.65 -12.83 4.58
C GLY A 234 -15.04 -11.44 4.62
N ILE A 235 -14.78 -10.82 3.47
CA ILE A 235 -14.43 -9.40 3.41
C ILE A 235 -15.66 -8.53 3.74
N ASN A 236 -15.43 -7.45 4.50
CA ASN A 236 -16.42 -6.42 4.79
C ASN A 236 -15.74 -5.04 4.84
N ASP A 237 -16.55 -4.00 4.92
CA ASP A 237 -16.11 -2.59 4.97
C ASP A 237 -15.17 -2.31 6.15
N LEU A 238 -15.37 -2.95 7.31
CA LEU A 238 -14.49 -2.83 8.47
C LEU A 238 -13.10 -3.43 8.20
N ILE A 239 -13.01 -4.58 7.53
CA ILE A 239 -11.74 -5.20 7.14
C ILE A 239 -11.03 -4.32 6.12
N VAL A 240 -11.76 -3.80 5.12
CA VAL A 240 -11.23 -2.85 4.13
C VAL A 240 -10.61 -1.65 4.85
N GLY A 241 -11.36 -1.02 5.76
CA GLY A 241 -10.87 0.12 6.53
C GLY A 241 -9.64 -0.19 7.39
N LYS A 242 -9.48 -1.43 7.88
CA LYS A 242 -8.26 -1.83 8.61
C LYS A 242 -7.06 -1.95 7.67
N PHE A 243 -7.24 -2.55 6.50
CA PHE A 243 -6.18 -2.66 5.50
C PHE A 243 -5.72 -1.30 4.98
N ILE A 244 -6.65 -0.37 4.76
CA ILE A 244 -6.30 1.00 4.36
C ILE A 244 -5.50 1.71 5.46
N ARG A 245 -5.86 1.56 6.74
CA ARG A 245 -5.05 2.13 7.85
C ARG A 245 -3.64 1.55 7.89
N VAL A 246 -3.49 0.25 7.65
CA VAL A 246 -2.17 -0.39 7.53
C VAL A 246 -1.38 0.22 6.36
N GLN A 247 -2.01 0.40 5.20
CA GLN A 247 -1.37 1.03 4.03
C GLN A 247 -0.96 2.48 4.30
N VAL A 248 -1.79 3.27 4.97
CA VAL A 248 -1.46 4.64 5.40
C VAL A 248 -0.26 4.63 6.34
N ALA A 249 -0.24 3.74 7.33
CA ALA A 249 0.88 3.63 8.26
C ALA A 249 2.19 3.22 7.56
N ILE A 250 2.12 2.33 6.57
CA ILE A 250 3.28 1.96 5.72
C ILE A 250 3.76 3.16 4.89
N ALA A 251 2.84 3.92 4.30
CA ALA A 251 3.18 5.12 3.52
C ALA A 251 3.86 6.17 4.41
N LEU A 252 3.31 6.45 5.59
CA LEU A 252 3.90 7.35 6.58
C LEU A 252 5.28 6.87 7.02
N LYS A 253 5.45 5.57 7.29
CA LYS A 253 6.76 5.00 7.60
C LYS A 253 7.76 5.25 6.47
N ARG A 254 7.39 5.01 5.22
CA ARG A 254 8.27 5.26 4.06
C ARG A 254 8.68 6.72 3.98
N ILE A 255 7.74 7.65 4.21
CA ILE A 255 8.05 9.09 4.23
C ILE A 255 9.00 9.42 5.39
N ALA A 256 8.76 8.88 6.58
CA ALA A 256 9.65 9.06 7.73
C ALA A 256 11.07 8.53 7.45
N ASP A 257 11.17 7.36 6.81
CA ASP A 257 12.45 6.75 6.45
C ASP A 257 13.17 7.59 5.37
N MET A 258 12.44 8.15 4.40
CA MET A 258 13.00 9.10 3.41
C MET A 258 13.53 10.38 4.07
N LEU A 259 12.82 10.91 5.07
CA LEU A 259 13.24 12.13 5.78
C LEU A 259 14.42 11.89 6.73
N SER A 260 14.52 10.70 7.33
CA SER A 260 15.51 10.42 8.38
C SER A 260 16.81 9.79 7.88
N ASN A 261 16.75 9.00 6.80
CA ASN A 261 17.85 8.11 6.42
C ASN A 261 18.55 8.51 5.11
N ASP A 262 18.08 9.55 4.41
CA ASP A 262 18.62 9.98 3.12
C ASP A 262 19.24 11.36 3.24
N ASP A 263 20.57 11.42 3.17
CA ASP A 263 21.36 12.66 3.27
C ASP A 263 21.00 13.70 2.20
N GLN A 264 20.33 13.30 1.11
CA GLN A 264 19.87 14.23 0.08
C GLN A 264 18.66 15.06 0.53
N VAL A 265 17.91 14.60 1.54
CA VAL A 265 16.71 15.26 2.03
C VAL A 265 17.06 16.18 3.21
N TRP A 266 17.67 17.31 2.90
CA TRP A 266 18.08 18.31 3.90
C TRP A 266 17.03 19.39 4.14
N ALA A 267 16.00 19.48 3.30
CA ALA A 267 15.00 20.54 3.35
C ALA A 267 13.60 20.06 3.00
N LEU A 268 12.61 20.64 3.68
CA LEU A 268 11.19 20.42 3.44
C LEU A 268 10.39 21.71 3.48
N SER A 269 9.24 21.71 2.79
CA SER A 269 8.26 22.77 2.84
C SER A 269 6.86 22.19 3.11
N LEU A 270 6.09 22.90 3.92
CA LEU A 270 4.73 22.51 4.28
C LEU A 270 3.70 23.38 3.55
N ALA A 271 2.62 22.76 3.10
CA ALA A 271 1.46 23.45 2.55
C ALA A 271 0.19 22.91 3.21
N GLY A 272 -0.58 23.78 3.85
CA GLY A 272 -1.84 23.43 4.49
C GLY A 272 -3.02 24.03 3.73
N ASP A 273 -4.11 23.28 3.64
CA ASP A 273 -5.40 23.77 3.15
C ASP A 273 -6.52 23.25 4.07
N VAL A 274 -7.58 24.03 4.25
CA VAL A 274 -8.70 23.68 5.13
C VAL A 274 -9.98 23.69 4.33
N SER A 275 -10.72 22.58 4.41
CA SER A 275 -12.03 22.47 3.78
C SER A 275 -13.06 21.96 4.78
N THR A 276 -14.26 22.52 4.73
CA THR A 276 -15.40 22.05 5.53
C THR A 276 -16.38 21.31 4.62
N HIS A 277 -16.62 20.03 4.92
CA HIS A 277 -17.57 19.20 4.20
C HIS A 277 -18.60 18.62 5.17
N LEU A 278 -19.88 18.90 4.93
CA LEU A 278 -21.01 18.42 5.74
C LEU A 278 -20.85 18.66 7.26
N GLY A 279 -20.35 19.84 7.63
CA GLY A 279 -20.15 20.22 9.04
C GLY A 279 -18.89 19.67 9.68
N HIS A 280 -18.07 18.89 8.96
CA HIS A 280 -16.76 18.43 9.42
C HIS A 280 -15.65 19.14 8.66
N SER A 281 -14.72 19.73 9.40
CA SER A 281 -13.55 20.39 8.82
C SER A 281 -12.38 19.43 8.74
N LEU A 282 -11.73 19.41 7.59
CA LEU A 282 -10.55 18.62 7.30
C LEU A 282 -9.39 19.56 6.97
N PHE A 283 -8.27 19.33 7.62
CA PHE A 283 -7.00 19.99 7.37
C PHE A 283 -6.13 19.11 6.47
N ASP A 284 -6.01 19.47 5.20
CA ASP A 284 -5.11 18.86 4.21
C ASP A 284 -3.68 19.36 4.48
N LEU A 285 -2.76 18.46 4.81
CA LEU A 285 -1.35 18.81 4.91
C LEU A 285 -0.54 18.13 3.79
N ARG A 286 0.25 18.94 3.08
CA ARG A 286 1.19 18.48 2.05
C ARG A 286 2.62 18.76 2.45
N LEU A 287 3.47 17.78 2.20
CA LEU A 287 4.91 17.84 2.37
C LEU A 287 5.57 17.94 1.00
N ARG A 288 6.39 18.98 0.82
CA ARG A 288 7.18 19.19 -0.39
C ARG A 288 8.65 19.03 -0.06
N LEU A 289 9.34 18.18 -0.81
CA LEU A 289 10.75 17.90 -0.59
C LEU A 289 11.46 17.58 -1.91
N TYR A 290 12.77 17.74 -1.93
CA TYR A 290 13.61 17.29 -3.03
C TYR A 290 14.16 15.90 -2.73
N TRP A 291 14.01 14.97 -3.66
CA TRP A 291 14.51 13.61 -3.51
C TRP A 291 15.01 13.08 -4.86
N HIS A 292 16.27 12.65 -4.92
CA HIS A 292 16.93 12.05 -6.10
C HIS A 292 16.64 12.76 -7.43
N GLY A 293 16.83 14.09 -7.50
CA GLY A 293 16.64 14.85 -8.74
C GLY A 293 15.19 15.25 -9.04
N ARG A 294 14.25 14.98 -8.12
CA ARG A 294 12.83 15.30 -8.31
C ARG A 294 12.27 16.08 -7.12
N LEU A 295 11.50 17.11 -7.41
CA LEU A 295 10.65 17.76 -6.41
C LEU A 295 9.37 16.92 -6.24
N LEU A 296 9.15 16.44 -5.02
CA LEU A 296 7.97 15.69 -4.63
C LEU A 296 6.99 16.62 -3.92
N ASN A 297 5.70 16.46 -4.22
CA ASN A 297 4.61 17.11 -3.51
C ASN A 297 3.69 16.00 -2.99
N LEU A 298 3.89 15.62 -1.73
CA LEU A 298 3.23 14.48 -1.10
C LEU A 298 2.06 14.97 -0.26
N HIS A 299 0.87 14.48 -0.54
CA HIS A 299 -0.25 14.62 0.39
C HIS A 299 0.00 13.68 1.58
N LEU A 300 0.21 14.25 2.78
CA LEU A 300 0.48 13.45 3.98
C LEU A 300 -0.82 12.80 4.46
N VAL A 301 -1.72 13.63 5.00
CA VAL A 301 -2.97 13.21 5.62
C VAL A 301 -3.94 14.38 5.59
N ALA A 302 -5.23 14.08 5.37
CA ALA A 302 -6.33 14.99 5.69
C ALA A 302 -6.80 14.71 7.12
N LEU A 303 -6.48 15.62 8.04
CA LEU A 303 -6.75 15.45 9.47
C LEU A 303 -8.08 16.10 9.86
N PRO A 304 -8.96 15.40 10.59
CA PRO A 304 -10.17 16.00 11.12
C PRO A 304 -9.85 17.07 12.16
N MET A 305 -10.39 18.27 11.95
CA MET A 305 -10.38 19.34 12.93
C MET A 305 -11.64 19.24 13.77
N PHE A 306 -11.48 18.78 15.00
CA PHE A 306 -12.58 18.65 15.95
C PHE A 306 -12.80 19.91 16.78
N ASP A 307 -11.75 20.70 16.98
CA ASP A 307 -11.80 21.95 17.72
C ASP A 307 -12.08 23.15 16.82
N ARG A 308 -12.29 24.32 17.45
CA ARG A 308 -12.37 25.60 16.73
C ARG A 308 -11.14 25.77 15.82
N HIS A 309 -11.38 26.35 14.64
CA HIS A 309 -10.35 26.63 13.62
C HIS A 309 -9.41 27.75 14.06
N THR A 310 -8.68 27.54 15.15
CA THR A 310 -7.66 28.47 15.61
C THR A 310 -6.32 28.07 15.02
N ALA A 311 -5.49 29.06 14.73
CA ALA A 311 -4.11 28.85 14.30
C ALA A 311 -3.29 27.99 15.28
N GLU A 312 -3.63 28.06 16.57
CA GLU A 312 -2.99 27.28 17.64
C GLU A 312 -3.31 25.80 17.54
N ASN A 313 -4.58 25.45 17.38
CA ASN A 313 -5.02 24.06 17.27
C ASN A 313 -4.44 23.43 15.99
N MET A 314 -4.46 24.16 14.88
CA MET A 314 -3.82 23.72 13.63
C MET A 314 -2.31 23.50 13.82
N PHE A 315 -1.61 24.44 14.48
CA PHE A 315 -0.18 24.31 14.75
C PHE A 315 0.13 23.09 15.63
N ASN A 316 -0.59 22.91 16.74
CA ASN A 316 -0.39 21.80 17.66
C ASN A 316 -0.63 20.45 16.97
N MET A 317 -1.63 20.38 16.08
CA MET A 317 -1.91 19.20 15.28
C MET A 317 -0.77 18.89 14.29
N ILE A 318 -0.28 19.90 13.55
CA ILE A 318 0.85 19.73 12.63
C ILE A 318 2.11 19.33 13.38
N ALA A 319 2.43 20.01 14.49
CA ALA A 319 3.58 19.70 15.31
C ALA A 319 3.51 18.26 15.83
N LYS A 320 2.36 17.84 16.39
CA LYS A 320 2.16 16.47 16.86
C LYS A 320 2.29 15.41 15.75
N LEU A 321 1.79 15.71 14.55
CA LEU A 321 1.96 14.85 13.37
C LEU A 321 3.44 14.74 12.96
N MET A 322 4.11 15.89 12.82
CA MET A 322 5.49 15.96 12.34
C MET A 322 6.47 15.41 13.38
N ASP A 323 6.25 15.64 14.68
CA ASP A 323 7.06 15.08 15.77
C ASP A 323 6.98 13.54 15.79
N ALA A 324 5.81 12.97 15.46
CA ALA A 324 5.65 11.53 15.34
C ALA A 324 6.27 10.94 14.07
N LEU A 325 6.34 11.72 12.98
CA LEU A 325 6.84 11.31 11.68
C LEU A 325 8.37 11.47 11.57
N PHE A 326 8.88 12.65 11.93
CA PHE A 326 10.26 13.08 11.85
C PHE A 326 10.53 14.18 12.91
N PRO A 327 11.04 13.84 14.10
CA PRO A 327 11.19 14.79 15.22
C PRO A 327 12.00 16.06 14.91
N ASN A 328 13.01 15.96 14.04
CA ASN A 328 13.91 17.07 13.69
C ASN A 328 13.39 17.92 12.52
N TRP A 329 12.08 17.89 12.25
CA TRP A 329 11.49 18.63 11.12
C TRP A 329 11.66 20.15 11.19
N ARG A 330 11.87 20.70 12.39
CA ARG A 330 12.07 22.14 12.64
C ARG A 330 13.37 22.66 12.04
N ASP A 331 14.39 21.81 11.98
CA ASP A 331 15.73 22.14 11.47
C ASP A 331 15.72 22.15 9.93
N ASN A 332 14.87 21.31 9.33
CA ASN A 332 14.79 21.13 7.88
C ASN A 332 13.67 21.98 7.23
N LEU A 333 12.88 22.72 8.01
CA LEU A 333 11.79 23.53 7.46
C LEU A 333 12.33 24.79 6.76
N ILE A 334 12.17 24.86 5.43
CA ILE A 334 12.63 26.00 4.63
C ILE A 334 11.49 26.88 4.10
N GLY A 335 10.25 26.38 4.09
CA GLY A 335 9.13 27.15 3.56
C GLY A 335 7.76 26.69 3.99
N VAL A 336 6.85 27.64 4.17
CA VAL A 336 5.43 27.37 4.45
C VAL A 336 4.59 28.11 3.43
N SER A 337 3.68 27.39 2.76
CA SER A 337 2.71 27.99 1.86
C SER A 337 1.30 27.96 2.41
N SER A 338 0.57 29.08 2.28
CA SER A 338 -0.82 29.22 2.69
C SER A 338 -1.62 30.06 1.70
N ASP A 339 -2.94 29.94 1.75
CA ASP A 339 -3.90 30.55 0.82
C ASP A 339 -4.21 32.03 1.10
N GLY A 340 -3.74 32.57 2.22
CA GLY A 340 -3.97 33.96 2.60
C GLY A 340 -5.18 34.19 3.52
N GLU A 341 -5.83 33.12 4.00
CA GLU A 341 -6.86 33.24 5.02
C GLU A 341 -6.26 33.81 6.33
N ASN A 342 -7.03 34.58 7.11
CA ASN A 342 -6.50 35.34 8.25
C ASN A 342 -5.97 34.46 9.39
N THR A 343 -6.57 33.30 9.62
CA THR A 343 -6.09 32.27 10.56
C THR A 343 -4.78 31.66 10.06
N MET A 344 -4.58 31.63 8.74
CA MET A 344 -3.36 31.14 8.10
C MET A 344 -2.23 32.19 7.98
N THR A 345 -2.55 33.48 7.73
CA THR A 345 -1.59 34.56 7.34
C THR A 345 -1.71 35.91 8.09
N GLY A 346 -2.50 35.99 9.16
CA GLY A 346 -2.65 37.18 10.00
C GLY A 346 -1.39 37.66 10.78
N ARG A 347 -1.25 38.98 10.93
CA ARG A 347 -0.05 39.70 11.42
C ARG A 347 0.64 39.23 12.71
N HIS A 348 -0.06 38.61 13.68
CA HIS A 348 0.52 38.39 15.02
C HIS A 348 0.26 37.02 15.66
N ARG A 349 -0.67 36.20 15.15
CA ARG A 349 -1.08 34.92 15.80
C ARG A 349 -1.51 33.83 14.82
N ASP A 350 -1.17 33.96 13.54
CA ASP A 350 -1.56 33.03 12.48
C ASP A 350 -0.75 31.71 12.51
N LEU A 351 -1.18 30.73 11.72
CA LEU A 351 -0.53 29.42 11.63
C LEU A 351 0.90 29.54 11.07
N VAL A 352 1.09 30.33 10.01
CA VAL A 352 2.40 30.48 9.35
C VAL A 352 3.42 31.10 10.29
N THR A 353 3.05 32.08 11.11
CA THR A 353 3.93 32.70 12.11
C THR A 353 4.30 31.73 13.21
N ARG A 354 3.36 30.90 13.66
CA ARG A 354 3.65 29.84 14.64
C ARG A 354 4.66 28.82 14.07
N LEU A 355 4.47 28.38 12.83
CA LEU A 355 5.41 27.48 12.15
C LEU A 355 6.79 28.12 11.95
N VAL A 356 6.84 29.38 11.52
CA VAL A 356 8.10 30.12 11.35
C VAL A 356 8.81 30.31 12.70
N SER A 357 8.07 30.58 13.77
CA SER A 357 8.64 30.73 15.12
C SER A 357 9.18 29.44 15.72
N ALA A 358 8.66 28.29 15.26
CA ALA A 358 9.09 26.97 15.72
C ALA A 358 10.28 26.43 14.93
N ALA A 359 10.56 26.97 13.74
CA ALA A 359 11.69 26.56 12.93
C ALA A 359 13.01 27.08 13.51
N GLU A 360 14.09 26.32 13.34
CA GLU A 360 15.42 26.73 13.80
C GLU A 360 16.00 27.86 12.92
N TYR A 361 15.74 27.80 11.61
CA TYR A 361 16.26 28.74 10.62
C TYR A 361 15.16 29.61 10.01
N ASN A 362 15.57 30.64 9.26
CA ASN A 362 14.65 31.53 8.56
C ASN A 362 13.83 30.78 7.50
N VAL A 363 12.51 30.82 7.65
CA VAL A 363 11.55 30.12 6.77
C VAL A 363 10.96 31.07 5.73
N LEU A 364 10.93 30.65 4.46
CA LEU A 364 10.26 31.37 3.39
C LEU A 364 8.73 31.28 3.54
N ARG A 365 8.06 32.44 3.61
CA ARG A 365 6.60 32.52 3.57
C ARG A 365 6.13 32.65 2.13
N VAL A 366 5.36 31.68 1.65
CA VAL A 366 4.84 31.66 0.28
C VAL A 366 3.33 31.81 0.29
N TRP A 367 2.82 32.77 -0.47
CA TRP A 367 1.38 32.97 -0.66
C TRP A 367 0.90 32.16 -1.87
N CYS A 368 -0.24 31.48 -1.73
CA CYS A 368 -0.83 30.71 -2.82
C CYS A 368 -1.31 31.66 -3.93
N ALA A 369 -0.84 31.45 -5.16
CA ALA A 369 -1.16 32.31 -6.31
C ALA A 369 -2.63 32.28 -6.79
N PRO A 370 -3.37 31.15 -6.77
CA PRO A 370 -4.77 31.09 -7.22
C PRO A 370 -5.71 32.07 -6.49
N THR A 371 -5.49 32.31 -5.20
CA THR A 371 -6.28 33.27 -4.40
C THR A 371 -6.06 34.71 -4.86
N ARG A 372 -4.91 35.04 -5.47
CA ARG A 372 -4.67 36.36 -6.10
C ARG A 372 -5.42 36.54 -7.41
N SER A 373 -5.57 35.48 -8.20
CA SER A 373 -6.30 35.56 -9.48
C SER A 373 -7.82 35.73 -9.29
N THR A 374 -8.38 35.25 -8.17
CA THR A 374 -9.81 35.44 -7.85
C THR A 374 -10.10 36.74 -7.09
N SER A 375 -9.08 37.42 -6.54
CA SER A 375 -9.22 38.66 -5.75
C SER A 375 -8.94 39.96 -6.53
N LEU A 376 -8.70 39.89 -7.85
CA LEU A 376 -8.52 41.04 -8.76
C LEU A 376 -9.36 40.83 -10.04
N PRO A 377 -10.32 41.69 -10.43
CA PRO A 377 -10.95 42.84 -9.75
C PRO A 377 -12.51 42.80 -9.75
N SER A 378 -13.16 43.11 -8.62
CA SER A 378 -14.58 43.52 -8.59
C SER A 378 -14.79 45.01 -8.26
N ARG A 379 -13.70 45.79 -8.15
CA ARG A 379 -13.79 47.25 -8.07
C ARG A 379 -13.84 47.85 -9.48
N VAL A 380 -15.04 47.88 -10.04
CA VAL A 380 -15.38 48.85 -11.09
C VAL A 380 -15.29 50.25 -10.43
N PRO A 381 -14.54 51.21 -10.98
CA PRO A 381 -14.58 52.58 -10.50
C PRO A 381 -15.98 53.12 -10.81
N THR A 382 -16.76 53.48 -9.78
CA THR A 382 -17.96 54.28 -9.99
C THR A 382 -17.53 55.64 -10.52
N GLU A 383 -17.90 55.95 -11.76
CA GLU A 383 -17.74 57.28 -12.35
C GLU A 383 -18.34 58.33 -11.42
N SER A 384 -17.51 59.29 -11.02
CA SER A 384 -17.97 60.52 -10.41
C SER A 384 -18.74 61.32 -11.45
N THR A 385 -20.06 61.40 -11.32
CA THR A 385 -20.87 62.38 -12.05
C THR A 385 -20.54 63.78 -11.53
N ALA A 386 -19.68 64.47 -12.27
CA ALA A 386 -19.56 65.92 -12.21
C ALA A 386 -20.82 66.54 -12.79
N GLY A 387 -21.76 66.94 -11.93
CA GLY A 387 -22.86 67.83 -12.27
C GLY A 387 -22.45 69.28 -12.03
N ARG A 388 -22.16 70.03 -13.10
CA ARG A 388 -22.27 71.49 -13.10
C ARG A 388 -23.72 71.87 -13.37
N GLY A 389 -24.27 72.73 -12.52
CA GLY A 389 -25.54 73.43 -12.65
C GLY A 389 -25.59 74.51 -11.60
#